data_AF-A0A2V9WXR3-F1
#
_entry.id   AF-A0A2V9WXR3-F1
#
_cell.length_a   1.000
_cell.length_b   1.000
_cell.length_c   1.000
_cell.angle_alpha   90.00
_cell.angle_beta   90.00
_cell.angle_gamma   90.00
#
_symmetry.space_group_name_H-M   'P 1'
#
loop_
_entity.id
_entity.type
_entity.pdbx_description
1 polymer ?
#
loop_
_entity_poly.entity_id
_entity_poly.type
_entity_poly.pdbx_seq_one_letter_code
_entity_poly.pdbx_strand_id
1 'polypeptide(L)'
;MTIAAGFVARDGIVLCADTQETYGQLLKLKTPKIIMRPESFIPGPRIVFAGAGHGPFIDKLANEAWKRVSAKTSAGDFADVCDEIESSIKDTHEEFGHIFQSGAMPDAELIYGVAVGGKKGLFKATGPIVNPVERYASVGVGLYLADYIHDRLGLITPG
;
A
#
# COMPACT_ATOMS: atom_id res chain seq x y z
N MET A 1 13.00 9.97 2.92
CA MET A 1 13.36 8.69 2.25
C MET A 1 12.52 7.58 2.85
N THR A 2 12.11 6.59 2.05
CA THR A 2 11.29 5.48 2.54
C THR A 2 11.72 4.16 1.92
N ILE A 3 11.69 3.10 2.73
CA ILE A 3 11.82 1.71 2.29
C ILE A 3 10.61 0.97 2.84
N ALA A 4 9.80 0.38 1.96
CA ALA A 4 8.74 -0.52 2.36
C ALA A 4 8.72 -1.77 1.49
N ALA A 5 8.35 -2.90 2.08
CA ALA A 5 8.24 -4.18 1.42
C ALA A 5 7.01 -4.96 1.92
N GLY A 6 6.44 -5.76 1.03
CA GLY A 6 5.31 -6.63 1.29
C GLY A 6 5.61 -8.05 0.84
N PHE A 7 5.14 -9.04 1.60
CA PHE A 7 5.32 -10.46 1.33
C PHE A 7 4.01 -11.21 1.50
N VAL A 8 3.70 -12.10 0.55
CA VAL A 8 2.61 -13.07 0.69
C VAL A 8 3.16 -14.30 1.40
N ALA A 9 2.63 -14.57 2.60
CA ALA A 9 2.93 -15.77 3.37
C ALA A 9 1.78 -16.77 3.27
N ARG A 10 2.01 -18.02 3.72
CA ARG A 10 0.99 -19.08 3.70
C ARG A 10 -0.31 -18.65 4.39
N ASP A 11 -0.22 -18.02 5.55
CA ASP A 11 -1.37 -17.72 6.41
C ASP A 11 -1.70 -16.23 6.49
N GLY A 12 -0.95 -15.37 5.80
CA GLY A 12 -1.14 -13.93 5.92
C GLY A 12 -0.30 -13.12 4.95
N ILE A 13 -0.29 -11.82 5.18
CA ILE A 13 0.53 -10.86 4.46
C ILE A 13 1.39 -10.13 5.49
N VAL A 14 2.66 -9.94 5.17
CA VAL A 14 3.60 -9.19 6.01
C VAL A 14 3.99 -7.92 5.28
N LEU A 15 3.73 -6.76 5.87
CA LEU A 15 4.29 -5.49 5.42
C LEU A 15 5.31 -5.00 6.45
N CYS A 16 6.43 -4.49 5.93
CA CYS A 16 7.43 -3.79 6.73
C CYS A 16 7.78 -2.46 6.07
N ALA A 17 8.07 -1.47 6.91
CA ALA A 17 8.52 -0.16 6.46
C ALA A 17 9.51 0.42 7.47
N ASP A 18 10.40 1.30 7.01
CA ASP A 18 11.22 2.10 7.90
C ASP A 18 10.37 3.13 8.69
N THR A 19 10.93 3.69 9.75
CA THR A 19 10.21 4.60 10.67
C THR A 19 10.65 6.07 10.55
N GLN A 20 11.47 6.42 9.55
CA GLN A 20 12.05 7.76 9.44
C GLN A 20 11.38 8.57 8.33
N GLU A 21 10.76 9.69 8.70
CA GLU A 21 10.47 10.76 7.74
C GLU A 21 11.57 11.82 7.83
N THR A 22 11.95 12.35 6.67
CA THR A 22 12.94 13.42 6.58
C THR A 22 12.22 14.69 6.14
N TYR A 23 12.16 15.70 7.00
CA TYR A 23 11.61 17.01 6.67
C TYR A 23 12.79 17.94 6.31
N GLY A 24 12.88 18.31 5.04
CA GLY A 24 14.07 18.99 4.50
C GLY A 24 15.33 18.11 4.60
N GLN A 25 16.50 18.71 4.88
CA GLN A 25 17.76 17.98 5.10
C GLN A 25 18.12 17.80 6.59
N LEU A 26 17.33 18.33 7.53
CA LEU A 26 17.78 18.57 8.90
C LEU A 26 16.96 17.82 9.97
N LEU A 27 15.68 17.56 9.76
CA LEU A 27 14.80 16.97 10.77
C LEU A 27 14.40 15.55 10.41
N LYS A 28 14.70 14.61 11.32
CA LYS A 28 14.25 13.22 11.27
C LYS A 28 13.14 13.02 12.29
N LEU A 29 11.91 12.83 11.81
CA LEU A 29 10.77 12.51 12.66
C LEU A 29 10.49 11.01 12.62
N LYS A 30 10.02 10.47 13.75
CA LYS A 30 9.52 9.10 13.82
C LYS A 30 8.03 9.12 13.52
N THR A 31 7.67 8.74 12.31
CA THR A 31 6.27 8.61 11.86
C THR A 31 6.04 7.16 11.45
N PRO A 32 4.99 6.48 11.95
CA PRO A 32 4.61 5.16 11.46
C PRO A 32 4.24 5.25 9.96
N LYS A 33 4.88 4.43 9.12
CA LYS A 33 4.57 4.34 7.68
C LYS A 33 3.66 3.18 7.32
N ILE A 34 3.20 2.44 8.33
CA ILE A 34 2.23 1.35 8.19
C ILE A 34 0.88 1.87 8.67
N ILE A 35 -0.11 1.83 7.79
CA ILE A 35 -1.50 2.19 8.11
C ILE A 35 -2.33 0.92 8.09
N MET A 36 -2.96 0.58 9.20
CA MET A 36 -3.83 -0.61 9.30
C MET A 36 -5.29 -0.18 9.51
N ARG A 37 -6.20 -0.83 8.78
CA ARG A 37 -7.63 -0.55 8.80
C ARG A 37 -8.46 -1.85 8.84
N PRO A 38 -9.52 -1.94 9.66
CA PRO A 38 -9.80 -1.05 10.80
C PRO A 38 -8.68 -1.19 11.85
N GLU A 39 -8.49 -0.16 12.68
CA GLU A 39 -7.47 -0.19 13.76
C GLU A 39 -7.81 -1.20 14.85
N SER A 40 -9.10 -1.44 15.09
CA SER A 40 -9.61 -2.39 16.08
C SER A 40 -9.85 -3.77 15.49
N PHE A 41 -9.83 -4.81 16.33
CA PHE A 41 -10.08 -6.21 15.94
C PHE A 41 -11.58 -6.54 15.75
N ILE A 42 -12.28 -5.83 14.86
CA ILE A 42 -13.65 -6.16 14.43
C ILE A 42 -13.71 -7.16 13.25
N PRO A 43 -14.75 -8.02 13.14
CA PRO A 43 -14.98 -8.84 11.95
C PRO A 43 -15.15 -7.98 10.70
N GLY A 44 -14.61 -8.45 9.57
CA GLY A 44 -14.74 -7.78 8.26
C GLY A 44 -13.42 -7.66 7.52
N PRO A 45 -13.37 -6.82 6.46
CA PRO A 45 -12.16 -6.58 5.70
C PRO A 45 -11.01 -6.03 6.54
N ARG A 46 -9.80 -6.53 6.27
CA ARG A 46 -8.54 -6.05 6.82
C ARG A 46 -7.68 -5.53 5.71
N ILE A 47 -7.19 -4.32 5.87
CA ILE A 47 -6.30 -3.70 4.91
C ILE A 47 -5.11 -3.11 5.65
N VAL A 48 -3.92 -3.37 5.14
CA VAL A 48 -2.68 -2.79 5.62
C VAL A 48 -2.01 -2.09 4.44
N PHE A 49 -1.55 -0.86 4.64
CA PHE A 49 -0.91 -0.03 3.63
C PHE A 49 0.48 0.36 4.09
N ALA A 50 1.41 0.47 3.13
CA ALA A 50 2.70 1.13 3.27
C ALA A 50 3.03 1.83 1.96
N GLY A 51 3.65 3.00 1.99
CA GLY A 51 3.94 3.74 0.76
C GLY A 51 5.23 4.54 0.81
N ALA A 52 5.71 4.94 -0.35
CA ALA A 52 6.86 5.81 -0.56
C ALA A 52 6.48 6.98 -1.48
N GLY A 53 7.09 8.15 -1.26
CA GLY A 53 6.74 9.39 -1.96
C GLY A 53 6.17 10.42 -0.99
N HIS A 54 5.11 11.11 -1.40
CA HIS A 54 4.51 12.20 -0.63
C HIS A 54 3.58 11.67 0.49
N GLY A 55 4.08 11.67 1.74
CA GLY A 55 3.40 11.13 2.93
C GLY A 55 1.93 11.52 3.07
N PRO A 56 1.57 12.82 3.09
CA PRO A 56 0.18 13.24 3.19
C PRO A 56 -0.73 12.74 2.04
N PHE A 57 -0.15 12.50 0.85
CA PHE A 57 -0.93 11.98 -0.28
C PHE A 57 -1.16 10.47 -0.14
N ILE A 58 -0.16 9.74 0.37
CA ILE A 58 -0.31 8.32 0.76
C ILE A 58 -1.39 8.16 1.84
N ASP A 59 -1.38 9.01 2.87
CA ASP A 59 -2.42 9.01 3.92
C ASP A 59 -3.81 9.25 3.34
N LYS A 60 -3.92 10.20 2.39
CA LYS A 60 -5.18 10.49 1.69
C LYS A 60 -5.66 9.26 0.90
N LEU A 61 -4.78 8.62 0.13
CA LEU A 61 -5.11 7.40 -0.63
C LEU A 61 -5.61 6.27 0.27
N ALA A 62 -4.90 5.99 1.37
CA ALA A 62 -5.27 4.94 2.32
C ALA A 62 -6.60 5.23 3.01
N ASN A 63 -6.85 6.49 3.39
CA ASN A 63 -8.08 6.89 4.07
C ASN A 63 -9.30 6.88 3.14
N GLU A 64 -9.18 7.35 1.89
CA GLU A 64 -10.30 7.27 0.93
C GLU A 64 -10.60 5.82 0.56
N ALA A 65 -9.59 4.99 0.33
CA ALA A 65 -9.77 3.56 0.07
C ALA A 65 -10.53 2.87 1.21
N TRP A 66 -10.11 3.12 2.46
CA TRP A 66 -10.81 2.58 3.62
C TRP A 66 -12.23 3.12 3.76
N LYS A 67 -12.46 4.41 3.49
CA LYS A 67 -13.79 5.02 3.55
C LYS A 67 -14.75 4.36 2.56
N ARG A 68 -14.30 4.05 1.33
CA ARG A 68 -15.13 3.34 0.35
C ARG A 68 -15.46 1.93 0.78
N VAL A 69 -14.45 1.19 1.24
CA VAL A 69 -14.64 -0.19 1.72
C VAL A 69 -15.56 -0.23 2.94
N SER A 70 -15.39 0.68 3.90
CA SER A 70 -16.17 0.70 5.15
C SER A 70 -17.59 1.25 4.99
N ALA A 71 -17.88 2.02 3.94
CA ALA A 71 -19.23 2.46 3.62
C ALA A 71 -20.13 1.32 3.09
N LYS A 72 -19.55 0.20 2.63
CA LYS A 72 -20.32 -0.98 2.23
C LYS A 72 -20.71 -1.79 3.47
N THR A 73 -22.02 -1.90 3.72
CA THR A 73 -22.62 -2.48 4.95
C THR A 73 -22.40 -3.99 5.12
N SER A 74 -22.09 -4.72 4.05
CA SER A 74 -21.78 -6.16 4.09
C SER A 74 -20.28 -6.40 4.05
N ALA A 75 -19.80 -7.46 4.70
CA ALA A 75 -18.47 -8.00 4.43
C ALA A 75 -18.39 -8.34 2.92
N GLY A 76 -17.85 -7.41 2.14
CA GLY A 76 -17.81 -7.52 0.68
C GLY A 76 -17.05 -8.77 0.26
N ASP A 77 -17.37 -9.32 -0.91
CA ASP A 77 -16.49 -10.34 -1.47
C ASP A 77 -15.08 -9.75 -1.64
N PHE A 78 -14.07 -10.61 -1.57
CA PHE A 78 -12.68 -10.18 -1.73
C PHE A 78 -12.46 -9.40 -3.03
N ALA A 79 -13.09 -9.78 -4.14
CA ALA A 79 -13.01 -9.05 -5.40
C ALA A 79 -13.60 -7.64 -5.25
N ASP A 80 -14.81 -7.51 -4.68
CA ASP A 80 -15.46 -6.22 -4.46
C ASP A 80 -14.59 -5.27 -3.62
N VAL A 81 -13.92 -5.80 -2.58
CA VAL A 81 -13.02 -4.99 -1.74
C VAL A 81 -11.80 -4.53 -2.53
N CYS A 82 -11.22 -5.38 -3.37
CA CYS A 82 -10.07 -5.01 -4.21
C CYS A 82 -10.46 -3.96 -5.25
N ASP A 83 -11.61 -4.14 -5.91
CA ASP A 83 -12.13 -3.22 -6.93
C ASP A 83 -12.45 -1.84 -6.35
N GLU A 84 -12.97 -1.77 -5.12
CA GLU A 84 -13.21 -0.51 -4.42
C GLU A 84 -11.93 0.23 -4.06
N ILE A 85 -10.89 -0.48 -3.62
CA ILE A 85 -9.60 0.13 -3.31
C ILE A 85 -8.97 0.65 -4.60
N GLU A 86 -8.95 -0.15 -5.67
CA GLU A 86 -8.40 0.26 -6.97
C GLU A 86 -9.15 1.46 -7.55
N SER A 87 -10.47 1.44 -7.53
CA SER A 87 -11.31 2.56 -7.97
C SER A 87 -11.06 3.80 -7.11
N SER A 88 -10.92 3.66 -5.79
CA SER A 88 -10.59 4.78 -4.91
C SER A 88 -9.24 5.40 -5.26
N ILE A 89 -8.23 4.58 -5.58
CA ILE A 89 -6.90 5.06 -5.95
C ILE A 89 -6.99 5.84 -7.27
N LYS A 90 -7.67 5.29 -8.29
CA LYS A 90 -7.85 5.95 -9.59
C LYS A 90 -8.57 7.28 -9.47
N ASP A 91 -9.70 7.30 -8.77
CA ASP A 91 -10.53 8.50 -8.62
C ASP A 91 -9.81 9.58 -7.82
N THR A 92 -9.03 9.21 -6.80
CA THR A 92 -8.21 10.17 -6.04
C THR A 92 -7.13 10.77 -6.95
N HIS A 93 -6.50 9.94 -7.81
CA HIS A 93 -5.51 10.47 -8.74
C HIS A 93 -6.14 11.39 -9.80
N GLU A 94 -7.33 11.05 -10.30
CA GLU A 94 -8.08 11.89 -11.24
C GLU A 94 -8.47 13.23 -10.60
N GLU A 95 -9.07 13.22 -9.41
CA GLU A 95 -9.45 14.42 -8.66
C GLU A 95 -8.27 15.38 -8.50
N PHE A 96 -7.15 14.88 -7.97
CA PHE A 96 -5.97 15.71 -7.72
C PHE A 96 -5.23 16.06 -9.01
N GLY A 97 -5.31 15.23 -10.05
CA GLY A 97 -4.79 15.52 -11.38
C GLY A 97 -5.45 16.73 -12.05
N HIS A 98 -6.71 17.03 -11.70
CA HIS A 98 -7.40 18.25 -12.14
C HIS A 98 -7.04 19.50 -11.33
N ILE A 99 -6.52 19.33 -10.11
CA ILE A 99 -6.17 20.43 -9.19
C ILE A 99 -4.74 20.91 -9.44
N PHE A 100 -3.81 19.97 -9.61
CA PHE A 100 -2.39 20.29 -9.83
C PHE A 100 -2.10 20.59 -11.31
N GLN A 101 -1.12 21.46 -11.54
CA GLN A 101 -0.57 21.64 -12.89
C GLN A 101 0.04 20.32 -13.39
N SER A 102 0.04 20.11 -14.70
CA SER A 102 0.66 18.93 -15.30
C SER A 102 2.12 18.79 -14.84
N GLY A 103 2.47 17.62 -14.29
CA GLY A 103 3.80 17.34 -13.72
C GLY A 103 4.02 17.83 -12.28
N ALA A 104 3.08 18.56 -11.68
CA ALA A 104 3.16 19.00 -10.28
C ALA A 104 2.41 18.09 -9.30
N MET A 105 1.76 17.04 -9.80
CA MET A 105 1.05 16.08 -8.97
C MET A 105 2.01 15.36 -8.02
N PRO A 106 1.65 15.21 -6.72
CA PRO A 106 2.49 14.46 -5.79
C PRO A 106 2.67 13.01 -6.23
N ASP A 107 3.92 12.55 -6.21
CA ASP A 107 4.25 11.15 -6.50
C ASP A 107 3.94 10.25 -5.29
N ALA A 108 3.42 9.05 -5.57
CA ALA A 108 3.12 8.04 -4.58
C ALA A 108 3.24 6.63 -5.16
N GLU A 109 4.03 5.81 -4.48
CA GLU A 109 4.01 4.36 -4.59
C GLU A 109 3.36 3.77 -3.34
N LEU A 110 2.52 2.76 -3.52
CA LEU A 110 1.78 2.11 -2.44
C LEU A 110 1.93 0.58 -2.56
N ILE A 111 2.13 -0.08 -1.43
CA ILE A 111 1.93 -1.52 -1.27
C ILE A 111 0.82 -1.69 -0.26
N TYR A 112 -0.14 -2.54 -0.59
CA TYR A 112 -1.20 -2.86 0.36
C TYR A 112 -1.58 -4.32 0.33
N GLY A 113 -1.87 -4.85 1.52
CA GLY A 113 -2.39 -6.19 1.72
C GLY A 113 -3.86 -6.14 2.09
N VAL A 114 -4.67 -6.99 1.46
CA VAL A 114 -6.10 -7.15 1.74
C VAL A 114 -6.34 -8.54 2.29
N ALA A 115 -7.14 -8.67 3.34
CA ALA A 115 -7.63 -9.95 3.85
C ALA A 115 -9.12 -9.87 4.20
N VAL A 116 -9.94 -10.75 3.60
CA VAL A 116 -11.39 -10.77 3.74
C VAL A 116 -11.89 -12.21 3.60
N GLY A 117 -12.71 -12.69 4.55
CA GLY A 117 -13.35 -14.00 4.42
C GLY A 117 -12.40 -15.18 4.18
N GLY A 118 -11.18 -15.14 4.75
CA GLY A 118 -10.14 -16.15 4.54
C GLY A 118 -9.33 -16.02 3.24
N LYS A 119 -9.75 -15.16 2.31
CA LYS A 119 -8.97 -14.77 1.13
C LYS A 119 -8.00 -13.65 1.48
N LYS A 120 -6.87 -13.59 0.78
CA LYS A 120 -5.87 -12.53 0.93
C LYS A 120 -5.18 -12.24 -0.39
N GLY A 121 -4.70 -11.01 -0.56
CA GLY A 121 -3.89 -10.62 -1.71
C GLY A 121 -3.04 -9.39 -1.41
N LEU A 122 -1.86 -9.36 -2.01
CA LEU A 122 -0.92 -8.25 -1.96
C LEU A 122 -1.01 -7.49 -3.29
N PHE A 123 -0.93 -6.17 -3.24
CA PHE A 123 -1.05 -5.30 -4.40
C PHE A 123 0.00 -4.20 -4.32
N LYS A 124 0.44 -3.74 -5.50
CA LYS A 124 1.32 -2.58 -5.66
C LYS A 124 0.62 -1.55 -6.55
N ALA A 125 0.61 -0.30 -6.11
CA ALA A 125 0.20 0.83 -6.91
C ALA A 125 1.39 1.75 -7.20
N THR A 126 1.49 2.21 -8.45
CA THR A 126 2.43 3.25 -8.89
C THR A 126 1.59 4.31 -9.58
N GLY A 127 1.36 5.43 -8.88
CA GLY A 127 0.32 6.38 -9.27
C GLY A 127 -1.07 5.72 -9.33
N PRO A 128 -1.88 5.94 -10.39
CA PRO A 128 -3.22 5.37 -10.51
C PRO A 128 -3.25 3.90 -10.95
N ILE A 129 -2.09 3.29 -11.25
CA ILE A 129 -2.00 1.94 -11.79
C ILE A 129 -1.83 0.97 -10.63
N VAL A 130 -2.75 0.00 -10.52
CA VAL A 130 -2.76 -1.05 -9.48
C VAL A 130 -2.48 -2.39 -10.14
N ASN A 131 -1.58 -3.18 -9.55
CA ASN A 131 -1.28 -4.54 -9.98
C ASN A 131 -1.30 -5.52 -8.80
N PRO A 132 -1.85 -6.74 -8.98
CA PRO A 132 -1.70 -7.81 -8.00
C PRO A 132 -0.24 -8.27 -7.92
N VAL A 133 0.16 -8.70 -6.74
CA VAL A 133 1.51 -9.16 -6.42
C VAL A 133 1.42 -10.57 -5.88
N GLU A 134 2.04 -11.52 -6.56
CA GLU A 134 1.94 -12.94 -6.19
C GLU A 134 2.72 -13.29 -4.92
N ARG A 135 3.89 -12.67 -4.73
CA ARG A 135 4.88 -13.11 -3.73
C ARG A 135 5.49 -11.97 -2.93
N TYR A 136 6.00 -10.97 -3.64
CA TYR A 136 6.81 -9.91 -3.05
C TYR A 136 6.70 -8.61 -3.83
N ALA A 137 6.67 -7.49 -3.12
CA ALA A 137 6.85 -6.16 -3.70
C ALA A 137 7.65 -5.27 -2.75
N SER A 138 8.35 -4.29 -3.32
CA SER A 138 8.92 -3.17 -2.57
C SER A 138 8.70 -1.82 -3.27
N VAL A 139 8.82 -0.75 -2.50
CA VAL A 139 8.67 0.65 -2.95
C VAL A 139 9.69 1.56 -2.25
N GLY A 140 9.96 2.70 -2.88
CA GLY A 140 10.90 3.70 -2.39
C GLY A 140 12.36 3.36 -2.66
N VAL A 141 13.26 4.03 -1.94
CA VAL A 141 14.71 4.05 -2.26
C VAL A 141 15.40 2.71 -2.05
N GLY A 142 14.77 1.80 -1.30
CA GLY A 142 15.31 0.47 -1.02
C GLY A 142 15.04 -0.57 -2.11
N LEU A 143 14.24 -0.23 -3.13
CA LEU A 143 13.78 -1.16 -4.19
C LEU A 143 14.92 -1.99 -4.76
N TYR A 144 15.95 -1.35 -5.31
CA TYR A 144 17.08 -2.05 -5.96
C TYR A 144 17.81 -3.02 -5.03
N LEU A 145 18.01 -2.63 -3.77
CA LEU A 145 18.68 -3.49 -2.79
C LEU A 145 17.77 -4.65 -2.37
N ALA A 146 16.49 -4.36 -2.18
CA ALA A 146 15.53 -5.34 -1.73
C ALA A 146 15.26 -6.40 -2.82
N ASP A 147 15.16 -5.99 -4.09
CA ASP A 147 15.07 -6.87 -5.25
C ASP A 147 16.33 -7.73 -5.40
N TYR A 148 17.52 -7.11 -5.30
CA TYR A 148 18.79 -7.84 -5.36
C TYR A 148 18.93 -8.89 -4.25
N ILE A 149 18.51 -8.56 -3.02
CA ILE A 149 18.51 -9.49 -1.89
C ILE A 149 17.48 -10.60 -2.13
N HIS A 150 16.29 -10.28 -2.63
CA HIS A 150 15.25 -11.25 -2.94
C HIS A 150 15.76 -12.30 -3.94
N ASP A 151 16.36 -11.86 -5.04
CA ASP A 151 16.90 -12.73 -6.09
C ASP A 151 18.00 -13.66 -5.56
N ARG A 152 18.86 -13.16 -4.67
CA ARG A 152 20.02 -13.91 -4.15
C ARG A 152 19.74 -14.82 -2.97
N LEU A 153 18.79 -14.45 -2.12
CA LEU A 153 18.42 -15.30 -0.99
C LEU A 153 17.61 -16.52 -1.44
N GLY A 154 17.29 -16.63 -2.73
CA GLY A 154 16.56 -17.77 -3.28
C GLY A 154 15.28 -18.02 -2.52
N LEU A 155 14.64 -16.96 -2.01
CA LEU A 155 13.55 -17.07 -1.04
C LEU A 155 12.36 -17.84 -1.61
N ILE A 156 12.33 -18.19 -2.90
CA ILE A 156 11.47 -19.24 -3.45
C ILE A 156 12.11 -19.95 -4.67
N THR A 157 12.60 -21.18 -4.51
CA THR A 157 12.46 -22.22 -5.57
C THR A 157 11.03 -22.76 -5.53
N PRO A 158 10.32 -22.92 -6.67
CA PRO A 158 9.00 -23.54 -6.67
C PRO A 158 9.09 -25.05 -6.38
N GLY A 159 8.24 -25.52 -5.48
CA GLY A 159 7.64 -26.85 -5.50
C GLY A 159 6.17 -26.70 -5.84
#